data_AF-A0A923NYC8-F1
#
_entry.id   AF-A0A923NYC8-F1
#
_cell.length_a   1.000
_cell.length_b   1.000
_cell.length_c   1.000
_cell.angle_alpha   90.00
_cell.angle_beta   90.00
_cell.angle_gamma   90.00
#
_symmetry.space_group_name_H-M   'P 1'
#
loop_
_entity.id
_entity.type
_entity.pdbx_description
1 polymer ?
#
loop_
_entity_poly.entity_id
_entity_poly.type
_entity_poly.pdbx_seq_one_letter_code
_entity_poly.pdbx_strand_id
1 'polypeptide(L)'
;MNKIFFKTMIATAVFTFSLLSCATKNQTKVSSDVYNDSRDDSKTQTEISDKTPVTKTDKKQTNLNKKNNEKSFIEDLFTFGNKGNYIYGPESSINALGALGGIVQKKSIFTISAKNNDAGFGSQYMAAYYIILMNYDARKKFINAYDNYLKDFENKKLNRKDSKTFKAYGNINFHADWGTISSSTPNHGDTKGYLGYEFVKGSPYFLLSSYPFHNDHYDLIGEATSKESLRLKYYFTKAQAKALVDFLAEDNIKQYIDQENSYLLNAESDDYYSESSTQE
;
A
#
# COMPACT_ATOMS: atom_id res chain seq x y z
N MET A 1 48.46 48.74 6.39
CA MET A 1 49.09 47.89 5.35
C MET A 1 48.75 46.44 5.63
N ASN A 2 48.09 45.77 4.67
CA ASN A 2 48.01 44.32 4.37
C ASN A 2 47.65 43.32 5.50
N LYS A 3 46.91 42.23 5.29
CA LYS A 3 46.00 41.66 4.26
C LYS A 3 45.40 40.41 4.95
N ILE A 4 44.07 40.28 4.97
CA ILE A 4 43.28 39.11 4.54
C ILE A 4 44.00 37.74 4.58
N PHE A 5 43.47 36.74 5.29
CA PHE A 5 42.85 35.54 4.70
C PHE A 5 42.29 34.56 5.75
N PHE A 6 40.98 34.37 5.67
CA PHE A 6 40.17 33.27 6.18
C PHE A 6 40.70 31.91 5.68
N LYS A 7 40.80 30.92 6.57
CA LYS A 7 40.68 29.50 6.20
C LYS A 7 39.94 28.73 7.31
N THR A 8 38.63 28.63 7.14
CA THR A 8 37.76 27.70 7.85
C THR A 8 37.93 26.32 7.22
N MET A 9 38.40 25.35 7.99
CA MET A 9 38.48 23.95 7.57
C MET A 9 37.14 23.28 7.93
N ILE A 10 36.30 23.04 6.91
CA ILE A 10 35.06 22.27 7.05
C ILE A 10 35.46 20.79 7.02
N ALA A 11 35.42 20.14 8.18
CA ALA A 11 35.50 18.69 8.29
C ALA A 11 34.13 18.11 7.95
N THR A 12 34.00 17.53 6.75
CA THR A 12 32.82 16.79 6.31
C THR A 12 32.78 15.46 7.05
N ALA A 13 32.05 15.40 8.16
CA ALA A 13 31.71 14.14 8.82
C ALA A 13 30.61 13.45 8.01
N VAL A 14 31.00 12.49 7.18
CA VAL A 14 30.09 11.56 6.51
C VAL A 14 29.55 10.62 7.60
N PHE A 15 28.37 10.92 8.14
CA PHE A 15 27.61 9.96 8.93
C PHE A 15 26.91 8.99 7.98
N THR A 16 27.60 7.89 7.65
CA THR A 16 26.94 6.68 7.15
C THR A 16 26.12 6.09 8.29
N PHE A 17 24.82 6.38 8.31
CA PHE A 17 23.86 5.58 9.08
C PHE A 17 23.58 4.29 8.33
N SER A 18 24.45 3.29 8.53
CA SER A 18 24.11 1.90 8.28
C SER A 18 23.16 1.43 9.37
N LEU A 19 21.85 1.56 9.13
CA LEU A 19 20.82 0.86 9.90
C LEU A 19 20.54 -0.48 9.23
N LEU A 20 21.38 -1.46 9.57
CA LEU A 20 20.98 -2.87 9.53
C LEU A 20 19.98 -3.09 10.67
N SER A 21 18.70 -3.22 10.30
CA SER A 21 17.73 -3.92 11.15
C SER A 21 17.26 -5.14 10.37
N CYS A 22 17.66 -6.31 10.86
CA CYS A 22 17.11 -7.59 10.43
C CYS A 22 15.59 -7.59 10.64
N ALA A 23 14.83 -7.46 9.55
CA ALA A 23 13.38 -7.57 9.58
C ALA A 23 12.97 -9.04 9.69
N THR A 24 12.88 -9.54 10.93
CA THR A 24 11.96 -10.64 11.23
C THR A 24 10.55 -10.15 10.90
N LYS A 25 9.80 -10.91 10.08
CA LYS A 25 8.49 -10.57 9.47
C LYS A 25 7.41 -10.25 10.53
N ASN A 26 7.47 -9.07 11.13
CA ASN A 26 6.35 -8.40 11.78
C ASN A 26 5.73 -7.46 10.75
N GLN A 27 4.56 -7.82 10.22
CA GLN A 27 3.75 -6.92 9.39
C GLN A 27 3.53 -5.63 10.18
N THR A 28 4.30 -4.59 9.85
CA THR A 28 4.23 -3.32 10.54
C THR A 28 3.01 -2.59 10.00
N LYS A 29 1.90 -2.67 10.71
CA LYS A 29 0.69 -1.92 10.40
C LYS A 29 1.02 -0.43 10.51
N VAL A 30 0.91 0.30 9.41
CA VAL A 30 1.12 1.75 9.40
C VAL A 30 -0.04 2.42 10.13
N SER A 31 0.27 3.22 11.16
CA SER A 31 -0.74 4.01 11.89
C SER A 31 -1.03 5.32 11.15
N SER A 32 -2.31 5.68 11.01
CA SER A 32 -2.72 6.95 10.40
C SER A 32 -2.63 8.11 11.41
N ASP A 33 -2.30 9.32 10.95
CA ASP A 33 -2.46 10.54 11.76
C ASP A 33 -3.92 10.70 12.24
N VAL A 34 -4.10 11.32 13.41
CA VAL A 34 -5.43 11.69 13.93
C VAL A 34 -5.95 12.88 13.12
N TYR A 35 -6.70 12.58 12.07
CA TYR A 35 -7.53 13.57 11.37
C TYR A 35 -8.98 13.40 11.86
N ASN A 36 -9.67 14.52 12.08
CA ASN A 36 -11.00 14.50 12.71
C ASN A 36 -12.07 14.05 11.69
N ASP A 37 -12.21 12.73 11.50
CA ASP A 37 -13.08 12.18 10.45
C ASP A 37 -14.11 11.14 10.92
N SER A 38 -14.34 10.99 12.22
CA SER A 38 -15.26 9.98 12.75
C SER A 38 -16.69 10.12 12.20
N ARG A 39 -17.07 9.21 11.30
CA ARG A 39 -18.26 8.38 11.50
C ARG A 39 -17.74 7.07 12.07
N ASP A 40 -17.99 6.88 13.36
CA ASP A 40 -17.53 5.77 14.16
C ASP A 40 -18.48 4.58 13.97
N ASP A 41 -18.10 3.62 13.13
CA ASP A 41 -18.75 2.30 13.06
C ASP A 41 -18.02 1.27 13.94
N SER A 42 -17.31 1.72 14.97
CA SER A 42 -16.68 0.85 15.98
C SER A 42 -17.63 0.64 17.17
N LYS A 43 -18.73 -0.09 16.94
CA LYS A 43 -19.42 -0.86 17.98
C LYS A 43 -19.53 -2.27 17.42
N THR A 44 -18.77 -3.27 17.88
CA THR A 44 -18.64 -3.73 19.27
C THR A 44 -17.34 -4.53 19.41
N GLN A 45 -16.39 -4.07 20.21
CA GLN A 45 -15.39 -4.92 20.86
C GLN A 45 -15.68 -4.84 22.35
N THR A 46 -16.10 -5.95 22.95
CA THR A 46 -16.16 -6.11 24.41
C THR A 46 -15.01 -7.04 24.78
N GLU A 47 -14.03 -6.50 25.51
CA GLU A 47 -12.93 -7.26 26.11
C GLU A 47 -13.41 -8.02 27.37
N ILE A 48 -13.32 -9.35 27.27
CA ILE A 48 -12.81 -10.38 28.21
C ILE A 48 -12.89 -10.12 29.73
N SER A 49 -13.45 -11.09 30.47
CA SER A 49 -13.03 -11.38 31.85
C SER A 49 -13.05 -12.89 32.12
N ASP A 50 -11.87 -13.41 32.47
CA ASP A 50 -11.58 -14.78 32.92
C ASP A 50 -12.33 -15.18 34.19
N LYS A 51 -12.99 -16.34 34.18
CA LYS A 51 -13.04 -17.29 35.32
C LYS A 51 -13.20 -18.72 34.81
N THR A 52 -12.18 -19.55 35.01
CA THR A 52 -12.23 -21.02 34.88
C THR A 52 -13.07 -21.62 36.03
N PRO A 53 -13.67 -22.81 35.85
CA PRO A 53 -13.09 -23.95 36.55
C PRO A 53 -12.98 -25.25 35.72
N VAL A 54 -12.00 -26.03 36.15
CA VAL A 54 -11.48 -27.31 35.69
C VAL A 54 -12.50 -28.45 35.77
N THR A 55 -12.53 -29.37 34.79
CA THR A 55 -12.59 -30.82 35.03
C THR A 55 -11.95 -31.59 33.85
N LYS A 56 -11.14 -32.58 34.23
CA LYS A 56 -10.24 -33.43 33.43
C LYS A 56 -11.00 -34.54 32.69
N THR A 57 -10.52 -34.94 31.50
CA THR A 57 -10.35 -36.36 31.12
C THR A 57 -9.18 -36.50 30.13
N ASP A 58 -8.39 -37.53 30.34
CA ASP A 58 -7.06 -37.82 29.80
C ASP A 58 -6.96 -38.29 28.34
N LYS A 59 -5.84 -37.89 27.73
CA LYS A 59 -4.93 -38.62 26.82
C LYS A 59 -5.45 -39.16 25.47
N LYS A 60 -4.94 -38.56 24.39
CA LYS A 60 -3.92 -39.23 23.55
C LYS A 60 -3.03 -38.20 22.83
N GLN A 61 -1.75 -38.18 23.18
CA GLN A 61 -0.71 -37.51 22.41
C GLN A 61 -0.51 -38.26 21.10
N THR A 62 -0.68 -37.56 19.99
CA THR A 62 0.02 -37.83 18.74
C THR A 62 0.70 -36.54 18.33
N ASN A 63 2.02 -36.54 18.46
CA ASN A 63 2.91 -35.52 17.93
C ASN A 63 2.67 -35.37 16.43
N LEU A 64 2.26 -34.19 15.97
CA LEU A 64 2.52 -33.73 14.62
C LEU A 64 2.71 -32.21 14.68
N ASN A 65 3.94 -31.79 14.38
CA ASN A 65 4.30 -30.43 14.03
C ASN A 65 3.29 -29.86 13.03
N LYS A 66 2.64 -28.75 13.37
CA LYS A 66 2.04 -27.88 12.34
C LYS A 66 2.18 -26.41 12.72
N LYS A 67 3.40 -25.93 12.49
CA LYS A 67 3.70 -24.50 12.30
C LYS A 67 2.99 -24.03 11.01
N ASN A 68 2.37 -22.85 11.05
CA ASN A 68 2.16 -21.92 9.91
C ASN A 68 1.06 -22.20 8.84
N ASN A 69 -0.14 -22.67 9.19
CA ASN A 69 -1.22 -22.83 8.18
C ASN A 69 -2.23 -21.68 8.07
N GLU A 70 -2.25 -20.67 8.95
CA GLU A 70 -3.22 -19.55 8.84
C GLU A 70 -2.87 -18.55 7.73
N LYS A 71 -1.58 -18.40 7.38
CA LYS A 71 -1.14 -17.49 6.30
C LYS A 71 -1.56 -17.96 4.91
N SER A 72 -1.51 -19.27 4.65
CA SER A 72 -1.87 -19.86 3.35
C SER A 72 -3.32 -19.60 2.98
N PHE A 73 -4.26 -19.67 3.93
CA PHE A 73 -5.68 -19.48 3.62
C PHE A 73 -6.05 -18.04 3.27
N ILE A 74 -5.47 -17.06 3.98
CA ILE A 74 -5.72 -15.64 3.68
C ILE A 74 -5.01 -15.24 2.39
N GLU A 75 -3.75 -15.63 2.19
CA GLU A 75 -3.05 -15.36 0.92
C GLU A 75 -3.79 -16.00 -0.27
N ASP A 76 -4.29 -17.25 -0.15
CA ASP A 76 -5.07 -17.88 -1.22
C ASP A 76 -6.42 -17.19 -1.47
N LEU A 77 -7.10 -16.68 -0.43
CA LEU A 77 -8.37 -15.93 -0.58
C LEU A 77 -8.18 -14.56 -1.27
N PHE A 78 -7.05 -13.89 -1.00
CA PHE A 78 -6.72 -12.58 -1.57
C PHE A 78 -5.99 -12.67 -2.93
N THR A 79 -5.56 -13.85 -3.36
CA THR A 79 -4.82 -14.06 -4.62
C THR A 79 -5.46 -15.02 -5.62
N PHE A 80 -6.57 -15.71 -5.31
CA PHE A 80 -7.14 -16.80 -6.14
C PHE A 80 -7.17 -16.56 -7.67
N GLY A 81 -7.44 -15.34 -8.16
CA GLY A 81 -7.38 -14.99 -9.60
C GLY A 81 -6.23 -14.06 -10.01
N ASN A 82 -5.43 -13.56 -9.07
CA ASN A 82 -4.32 -12.63 -9.27
C ASN A 82 -2.96 -13.21 -8.84
N LYS A 83 -2.91 -14.50 -8.51
CA LYS A 83 -1.72 -15.18 -7.97
C LYS A 83 -0.57 -15.09 -8.96
N GLY A 84 0.58 -14.64 -8.49
CA GLY A 84 1.78 -14.43 -9.31
C GLY A 84 1.79 -13.15 -10.14
N ASN A 85 0.69 -12.39 -10.22
CA ASN A 85 0.68 -11.09 -10.91
C ASN A 85 1.30 -9.98 -10.07
N TYR A 86 1.27 -10.13 -8.74
CA TYR A 86 1.69 -9.10 -7.81
C TYR A 86 2.50 -9.63 -6.63
N ILE A 87 3.44 -8.79 -6.18
CA ILE A 87 4.17 -8.93 -4.91
C ILE A 87 3.53 -7.98 -3.92
N TYR A 88 3.14 -8.49 -2.75
CA TYR A 88 2.44 -7.72 -1.73
C TYR A 88 3.39 -7.24 -0.64
N GLY A 89 3.42 -5.92 -0.46
CA GLY A 89 4.17 -5.24 0.58
C GLY A 89 3.39 -5.10 1.90
N PRO A 90 3.73 -4.10 2.73
CA PRO A 90 3.10 -3.91 4.03
C PRO A 90 1.64 -3.46 3.92
N GLU A 91 0.85 -3.82 4.93
CA GLU A 91 -0.52 -3.35 5.05
C GLU A 91 -0.57 -1.91 5.60
N SER A 92 -1.50 -1.13 5.08
CA SER A 92 -1.75 0.25 5.46
C SER A 92 -3.26 0.52 5.49
N SER A 93 -3.61 1.79 5.67
CA SER A 93 -4.96 2.28 5.44
C SER A 93 -4.91 3.50 4.53
N ILE A 94 -5.91 3.64 3.66
CA ILE A 94 -6.07 4.80 2.78
C ILE A 94 -7.51 5.25 2.88
N ASN A 95 -7.75 6.56 2.85
CA ASN A 95 -9.11 7.08 2.88
C ASN A 95 -9.64 7.21 1.45
N ALA A 96 -10.88 6.76 1.23
CA ALA A 96 -11.52 6.75 -0.08
C ALA A 96 -13.00 7.08 0.04
N LEU A 97 -13.66 7.37 -1.08
CA LEU A 97 -15.11 7.57 -1.08
C LEU A 97 -15.83 6.25 -0.71
N GLY A 98 -16.69 6.31 0.31
CA GLY A 98 -17.55 5.20 0.70
C GLY A 98 -18.79 5.07 -0.20
N ALA A 99 -19.42 3.89 -0.18
CA ALA A 99 -20.63 3.63 -0.99
C ALA A 99 -21.82 4.54 -0.64
N LEU A 100 -21.92 4.97 0.62
CA LEU A 100 -22.96 5.89 1.12
C LEU A 100 -22.54 7.37 1.09
N GLY A 101 -21.46 7.69 0.38
CA GLY A 101 -20.85 9.02 0.36
C GLY A 101 -20.04 9.35 1.61
N GLY A 102 -19.21 10.39 1.48
CA GLY A 102 -18.22 10.74 2.50
C GLY A 102 -16.96 9.87 2.41
N ILE A 103 -15.91 10.32 3.10
CA ILE A 103 -14.62 9.66 3.09
C ILE A 103 -14.58 8.66 4.24
N VAL A 104 -14.12 7.45 3.93
CA VAL A 104 -14.00 6.35 4.88
C VAL A 104 -12.59 5.76 4.79
N GLN A 105 -12.05 5.39 5.94
CA GLN A 105 -10.77 4.68 5.98
C GLN A 105 -10.98 3.25 5.50
N LYS A 106 -10.18 2.82 4.52
CA LYS A 106 -10.19 1.48 3.94
C LYS A 106 -8.86 0.80 4.19
N LYS A 107 -8.91 -0.53 4.38
CA LYS A 107 -7.70 -1.36 4.38
C LYS A 107 -7.03 -1.23 3.02
N SER A 108 -5.72 -1.04 3.03
CA SER A 108 -4.90 -0.99 1.83
C SER A 108 -3.70 -1.90 1.97
N ILE A 109 -3.20 -2.40 0.86
CA ILE A 109 -1.95 -3.15 0.77
C ILE A 109 -1.07 -2.49 -0.27
N PHE A 110 0.21 -2.31 0.01
CA PHE A 110 1.14 -1.85 -1.00
C PHE A 110 1.49 -2.98 -1.94
N THR A 111 1.62 -2.67 -3.23
CA THR A 111 1.64 -3.69 -4.29
C THR A 111 2.69 -3.36 -5.33
N ILE A 112 3.42 -4.38 -5.78
CA ILE A 112 4.32 -4.32 -6.94
C ILE A 112 3.80 -5.31 -7.99
N SER A 113 3.71 -4.89 -9.24
CA SER A 113 3.44 -5.76 -10.39
C SER A 113 4.67 -6.62 -10.68
N ALA A 114 4.50 -7.94 -10.67
CA ALA A 114 5.56 -8.89 -10.98
C ALA A 114 6.00 -8.81 -12.46
N LYS A 115 5.14 -8.27 -13.34
CA LYS A 115 5.39 -8.19 -14.78
C LYS A 115 6.40 -7.10 -15.16
N ASN A 116 6.30 -5.94 -14.51
CA ASN A 116 7.00 -4.73 -14.96
C ASN A 116 7.54 -3.86 -13.81
N ASN A 117 7.43 -4.31 -12.57
CA ASN A 117 7.87 -3.58 -11.37
C ASN A 117 7.19 -2.21 -11.21
N ASP A 118 6.00 -2.02 -11.80
CA ASP A 118 5.14 -0.90 -11.44
C ASP A 118 4.66 -1.13 -10.00
N ALA A 119 4.58 -0.06 -9.21
CA ALA A 119 4.28 -0.17 -7.79
C ALA A 119 3.28 0.87 -7.34
N GLY A 120 2.54 0.56 -6.30
CA GLY A 120 1.50 1.42 -5.75
C GLY A 120 0.75 0.73 -4.64
N PHE A 121 -0.57 0.72 -4.72
CA PHE A 121 -1.41 0.23 -3.63
C PHE A 121 -2.72 -0.36 -4.15
N GLY A 122 -3.21 -1.38 -3.44
CA GLY A 122 -4.58 -1.87 -3.56
C GLY A 122 -5.47 -1.31 -2.45
N SER A 123 -6.68 -0.87 -2.78
CA SER A 123 -7.69 -0.45 -1.81
C SER A 123 -9.10 -0.48 -2.40
N GLN A 124 -10.10 -0.68 -1.55
CA GLN A 124 -11.49 -0.46 -1.95
C GLN A 124 -11.77 1.01 -2.26
N TYR A 125 -12.59 1.22 -3.28
CA TYR A 125 -13.22 2.49 -3.63
C TYR A 125 -14.69 2.22 -3.96
N MET A 126 -15.60 2.81 -3.17
CA MET A 126 -17.01 2.43 -3.18
C MET A 126 -17.19 0.90 -3.05
N ALA A 127 -17.78 0.25 -4.06
CA ALA A 127 -18.07 -1.19 -4.08
C ALA A 127 -17.03 -2.04 -4.83
N ALA A 128 -15.98 -1.42 -5.39
CA ALA A 128 -14.95 -2.13 -6.17
C ALA A 128 -13.59 -2.02 -5.48
N TYR A 129 -12.76 -3.04 -5.68
CA TYR A 129 -11.36 -3.04 -5.30
C TYR A 129 -10.51 -2.61 -6.49
N TYR A 130 -9.62 -1.65 -6.27
CA TYR A 130 -8.68 -1.18 -7.28
C TYR A 130 -7.25 -1.43 -6.81
N ILE A 131 -6.39 -1.86 -7.73
CA ILE A 131 -4.93 -1.88 -7.61
C ILE A 131 -4.42 -0.75 -8.49
N ILE A 132 -3.81 0.26 -7.88
CA ILE A 132 -3.24 1.41 -8.55
C ILE A 132 -1.74 1.20 -8.68
N LEU A 133 -1.21 1.27 -9.90
CA LEU A 133 0.18 0.94 -10.23
C LEU A 133 0.85 2.11 -10.96
N MET A 134 2.00 2.52 -10.44
CA MET A 134 2.79 3.62 -10.97
C MET A 134 4.12 3.08 -11.48
N ASN A 135 4.44 3.40 -12.73
CA ASN A 135 5.76 3.19 -13.28
C ASN A 135 6.80 4.13 -12.65
N TYR A 136 8.07 3.91 -12.96
CA TYR A 136 9.20 4.68 -12.42
C TYR A 136 8.98 6.20 -12.46
N ASP A 137 8.59 6.75 -13.61
CA ASP A 137 8.40 8.20 -13.77
C ASP A 137 7.19 8.70 -12.98
N ALA A 138 6.11 7.92 -12.92
CA ALA A 138 4.93 8.24 -12.14
C ALA A 138 5.22 8.21 -10.64
N ARG A 139 6.01 7.24 -10.15
CA ARG A 139 6.46 7.18 -8.75
C ARG A 139 7.26 8.41 -8.37
N LYS A 140 8.22 8.82 -9.20
CA LYS A 140 8.98 10.07 -8.98
C LYS A 140 8.09 11.30 -8.92
N LYS A 141 7.08 11.39 -9.78
CA LYS A 141 6.08 12.48 -9.74
C LYS A 141 5.29 12.45 -8.44
N PHE A 142 4.87 11.26 -7.98
CA PHE A 142 4.14 11.10 -6.73
C PHE A 142 4.98 11.55 -5.51
N ILE A 143 6.23 11.09 -5.42
CA ILE A 143 7.16 11.46 -4.36
C ILE A 143 7.40 12.97 -4.35
N ASN A 144 7.74 13.56 -5.49
CA ASN A 144 7.94 15.00 -5.60
C ASN A 144 6.68 15.81 -5.23
N ALA A 145 5.50 15.34 -5.60
CA ALA A 145 4.25 16.00 -5.25
C ALA A 145 3.98 15.94 -3.74
N TYR A 146 4.27 14.80 -3.09
CA TYR A 146 4.18 14.67 -1.65
C TYR A 146 5.15 15.61 -0.92
N ASP A 147 6.40 15.72 -1.38
CA ASP A 147 7.38 16.62 -0.76
C ASP A 147 6.95 18.09 -0.85
N ASN A 148 6.38 18.50 -1.99
CA ASN A 148 5.81 19.83 -2.16
C ASN A 148 4.59 20.06 -1.25
N TYR A 149 3.71 19.07 -1.15
CA TYR A 149 2.58 19.09 -0.22
C TYR A 149 3.05 19.24 1.24
N LEU A 150 4.04 18.45 1.65
CA LEU A 150 4.58 18.46 3.00
C LEU A 150 5.17 19.82 3.33
N LYS A 151 5.93 20.41 2.40
CA LYS A 151 6.48 21.76 2.53
C LYS A 151 5.38 22.81 2.69
N ASP A 152 4.31 22.76 1.89
CA ASP A 152 3.21 23.71 2.03
C ASP A 152 2.42 23.50 3.33
N PHE A 153 2.27 22.24 3.76
CA PHE A 153 1.64 21.90 5.03
C PHE A 153 2.41 22.51 6.21
N GLU A 154 3.71 22.27 6.28
CA GLU A 154 4.58 22.74 7.37
C GLU A 154 4.69 24.25 7.41
N ASN A 155 4.74 24.89 6.23
CA ASN A 155 4.77 26.35 6.11
C ASN A 155 3.38 27.00 6.20
N LYS A 156 2.32 26.23 6.51
CA LYS A 156 0.92 26.71 6.61
C LYS A 156 0.43 27.47 5.37
N LYS A 157 0.89 27.05 4.19
CA LYS A 157 0.53 27.63 2.89
C LYS A 157 -0.71 27.00 2.25
N LEU A 158 -1.15 25.85 2.77
CA LEU A 158 -2.37 25.19 2.27
C LEU A 158 -3.61 26.05 2.54
N ASN A 159 -4.25 26.51 1.47
CA ASN A 159 -5.45 27.33 1.56
C ASN A 159 -6.67 26.56 1.05
N ARG A 160 -7.77 26.62 1.82
CA ARG A 160 -9.06 26.01 1.48
C ARG A 160 -9.84 26.79 0.42
N LYS A 161 -9.57 28.09 0.29
CA LYS A 161 -10.30 28.99 -0.62
C LYS A 161 -9.75 28.98 -2.05
N ASP A 162 -8.58 28.40 -2.26
CA ASP A 162 -7.95 28.39 -3.57
C ASP A 162 -8.70 27.45 -4.52
N SER A 163 -8.93 27.91 -5.74
CA SER A 163 -9.51 27.07 -6.78
C SER A 163 -8.45 26.05 -7.25
N LYS A 164 -8.85 24.80 -7.48
CA LYS A 164 -8.02 23.74 -8.09
C LYS A 164 -6.87 23.19 -7.24
N THR A 165 -6.98 23.21 -5.91
CA THR A 165 -6.03 22.56 -5.00
C THR A 165 -5.84 21.06 -5.28
N PHE A 166 -6.87 20.40 -5.81
CA PHE A 166 -6.86 18.99 -6.20
C PHE A 166 -5.82 18.62 -7.27
N LYS A 167 -5.20 19.61 -7.92
CA LYS A 167 -4.14 19.44 -8.92
C LYS A 167 -2.93 20.35 -8.68
N ALA A 168 -2.77 20.85 -7.46
CA ALA A 168 -1.72 21.81 -7.10
C ALA A 168 -0.30 21.29 -7.38
N TYR A 169 -0.11 19.97 -7.35
CA TYR A 169 1.19 19.31 -7.50
C TYR A 169 1.35 18.58 -8.83
N GLY A 170 0.50 18.89 -9.81
CA GLY A 170 0.65 18.46 -11.19
C GLY A 170 -0.14 17.21 -11.56
N ASN A 171 0.23 16.65 -12.72
CA ASN A 171 -0.45 15.51 -13.33
C ASN A 171 0.36 14.22 -13.09
N ILE A 172 -0.35 13.10 -13.03
CA ILE A 172 0.24 11.77 -12.92
C ILE A 172 -0.45 10.82 -13.89
N ASN A 173 0.29 9.84 -14.40
CA ASN A 173 -0.29 8.73 -15.14
C ASN A 173 -0.10 7.46 -14.29
N PHE A 174 -1.08 6.57 -14.30
CA PHE A 174 -0.98 5.29 -13.62
C PHE A 174 -1.83 4.25 -14.34
N HIS A 175 -1.50 2.99 -14.12
CA HIS A 175 -2.33 1.87 -14.52
C HIS A 175 -3.24 1.49 -13.35
N ALA A 176 -4.43 0.96 -13.65
CA ALA A 176 -5.31 0.45 -12.62
C ALA A 176 -5.96 -0.86 -13.05
N ASP A 177 -5.86 -1.86 -12.18
CA ASP A 177 -6.62 -3.11 -12.26
C ASP A 177 -7.77 -3.05 -11.25
N TRP A 178 -8.98 -3.47 -11.61
CA TRP A 178 -10.11 -3.46 -10.68
C TRP A 178 -11.14 -4.57 -10.89
N GLY A 179 -11.85 -4.84 -9.81
CA GLY A 179 -12.93 -5.81 -9.77
C GLY A 179 -13.70 -5.75 -8.46
N THR A 180 -14.50 -6.78 -8.19
CA THR A 180 -15.33 -6.82 -6.98
C THR A 180 -14.50 -7.10 -5.72
N ILE A 181 -13.40 -7.84 -5.85
CA ILE A 181 -12.52 -8.26 -4.77
C ILE A 181 -11.05 -8.21 -5.20
N SER A 182 -10.13 -8.19 -4.23
CA SER A 182 -8.69 -8.08 -4.50
C SER A 182 -8.08 -9.25 -5.26
N SER A 183 -8.68 -10.44 -5.13
CA SER A 183 -8.26 -11.66 -5.82
C SER A 183 -8.76 -11.75 -7.26
N SER A 184 -9.63 -10.85 -7.70
CA SER A 184 -10.20 -10.87 -9.04
C SER A 184 -10.38 -9.45 -9.54
N THR A 185 -9.39 -8.98 -10.31
CA THR A 185 -9.38 -7.66 -10.94
C THR A 185 -9.31 -7.79 -12.46
N PRO A 186 -10.38 -8.31 -13.11
CA PRO A 186 -10.36 -8.58 -14.55
C PRO A 186 -10.35 -7.31 -15.40
N ASN A 187 -10.86 -6.21 -14.86
CA ASN A 187 -10.90 -4.93 -15.56
C ASN A 187 -9.57 -4.21 -15.37
N HIS A 188 -9.11 -3.54 -16.42
CA HIS A 188 -7.83 -2.86 -16.40
C HIS A 188 -7.80 -1.70 -17.39
N GLY A 189 -6.91 -0.74 -17.16
CA GLY A 189 -6.74 0.39 -18.06
C GLY A 189 -5.74 1.43 -17.57
N ASP A 190 -5.18 2.18 -18.52
CA ASP A 190 -4.29 3.29 -18.26
C ASP A 190 -5.05 4.60 -18.05
N THR A 191 -4.61 5.39 -17.08
CA THR A 191 -5.30 6.62 -16.72
C THR A 191 -4.38 7.82 -16.54
N LYS A 192 -5.00 8.99 -16.69
CA LYS A 192 -4.44 10.30 -16.38
C LYS A 192 -5.15 10.86 -15.15
N GLY A 193 -4.36 11.37 -14.23
CA GLY A 193 -4.81 11.89 -12.96
C GLY A 193 -4.04 13.14 -12.52
N TYR A 194 -4.30 13.50 -11.27
CA TYR A 194 -3.80 14.70 -10.62
C TYR A 194 -3.34 14.39 -9.21
N LEU A 195 -2.34 15.16 -8.79
CA LEU A 195 -1.84 15.17 -7.42
C LEU A 195 -2.08 16.56 -6.83
N GLY A 196 -2.58 16.59 -5.61
CA GLY A 196 -2.98 17.84 -4.97
C GLY A 196 -3.34 17.64 -3.52
N TYR A 197 -4.19 18.53 -3.01
CA TYR A 197 -4.77 18.40 -1.68
C TYR A 197 -6.23 18.84 -1.67
N GLU A 198 -7.00 18.33 -0.71
CA GLU A 198 -8.39 18.71 -0.48
C GLU A 198 -8.64 18.78 1.04
N PHE A 199 -9.38 19.81 1.47
CA PHE A 199 -9.78 19.96 2.87
C PHE A 199 -11.08 19.21 3.12
N VAL A 200 -11.03 18.22 4.00
CA VAL A 200 -12.19 17.42 4.41
C VAL A 200 -12.39 17.63 5.90
N LYS A 201 -13.57 18.12 6.30
CA LYS A 201 -13.88 18.51 7.69
C LYS A 201 -12.80 19.37 8.35
N GLY A 202 -12.13 20.22 7.55
CA GLY A 202 -11.06 21.12 8.03
C GLY A 202 -9.65 20.53 8.04
N SER A 203 -9.48 19.23 7.77
CA SER A 203 -8.17 18.59 7.68
C SER A 203 -7.69 18.54 6.22
N PRO A 204 -6.45 18.95 5.89
CA PRO A 204 -5.93 18.90 4.54
C PRO A 204 -5.37 17.52 4.23
N TYR A 205 -6.05 16.76 3.37
CA TYR A 205 -5.57 15.46 2.88
C TYR A 205 -4.74 15.66 1.62
N PHE A 206 -3.64 14.92 1.49
CA PHE A 206 -2.99 14.74 0.20
C PHE A 206 -3.89 13.89 -0.70
N LEU A 207 -3.99 14.24 -1.97
CA LEU A 207 -4.99 13.69 -2.89
C LEU A 207 -4.32 13.11 -4.14
N LEU A 208 -4.68 11.86 -4.46
CA LEU A 208 -4.55 11.28 -5.80
C LEU A 208 -5.95 11.21 -6.42
N SER A 209 -6.15 11.82 -7.58
CA SER A 209 -7.41 11.76 -8.31
C SER A 209 -7.22 11.35 -9.76
N SER A 210 -8.19 10.64 -10.33
CA SER A 210 -8.20 10.26 -11.75
C SER A 210 -9.33 10.98 -12.51
N TYR A 211 -9.25 10.94 -13.84
CA TYR A 211 -10.46 10.95 -14.66
C TYR A 211 -11.07 9.54 -14.72
N PRO A 212 -12.35 9.38 -15.13
CA PRO A 212 -12.79 8.12 -15.71
C PRO A 212 -11.85 7.72 -16.85
N PHE A 213 -11.53 6.43 -16.94
CA PHE A 213 -10.68 5.88 -17.98
C PHE A 213 -11.33 4.65 -18.58
N HIS A 214 -10.96 4.37 -19.83
CA HIS A 214 -11.48 3.23 -20.59
C HIS A 214 -11.11 1.91 -19.91
N ASN A 215 -12.03 0.96 -19.97
CA ASN A 215 -11.81 -0.40 -19.51
C ASN A 215 -11.41 -1.28 -20.69
N ASP A 216 -10.13 -1.65 -20.77
CA ASP A 216 -9.63 -2.48 -21.86
C ASP A 216 -10.31 -3.86 -21.89
N HIS A 217 -10.80 -4.34 -20.74
CA HIS A 217 -11.57 -5.58 -20.67
C HIS A 217 -12.94 -5.47 -21.35
N TYR A 218 -13.54 -4.27 -21.42
CA TYR A 218 -14.80 -4.04 -22.12
C TYR A 218 -14.69 -4.36 -23.60
N ASP A 219 -13.55 -4.09 -24.23
CA ASP A 219 -13.35 -4.36 -25.66
C ASP A 219 -13.34 -5.87 -25.97
N LEU A 220 -13.12 -6.72 -24.96
CA LEU A 220 -13.11 -8.19 -25.09
C LEU A 220 -14.48 -8.81 -24.83
N ILE A 221 -15.23 -8.32 -23.82
CA ILE A 221 -16.47 -8.97 -23.35
C ILE A 221 -17.73 -8.11 -23.53
N GLY A 222 -17.59 -6.87 -24.00
CA GLY A 222 -18.69 -5.95 -24.28
C GLY A 222 -19.50 -5.57 -23.05
N GLU A 223 -20.82 -5.47 -23.23
CA GLU A 223 -21.78 -4.96 -22.22
C GLU A 223 -21.86 -5.77 -20.91
N ALA A 224 -21.19 -6.92 -20.82
CA ALA A 224 -21.06 -7.68 -19.58
C ALA A 224 -20.17 -6.99 -18.52
N THR A 225 -19.46 -5.92 -18.89
CA THR A 225 -18.70 -5.08 -17.95
C THR A 225 -18.93 -3.59 -18.19
N SER A 226 -18.45 -2.75 -17.27
CA SER A 226 -18.48 -1.30 -17.42
C SER A 226 -17.48 -0.83 -18.47
N LYS A 227 -17.92 0.05 -19.38
CA LYS A 227 -17.08 0.65 -20.42
C LYS A 227 -15.96 1.52 -19.85
N GLU A 228 -16.22 2.23 -18.76
CA GLU A 228 -15.25 3.12 -18.12
C GLU A 228 -15.20 2.85 -16.61
N SER A 229 -14.07 3.20 -16.01
CA SER A 229 -13.90 3.24 -14.57
C SER A 229 -14.73 4.35 -13.92
N LEU A 230 -14.85 4.30 -12.60
CA LEU A 230 -15.25 5.47 -11.83
C LEU A 230 -14.16 6.53 -11.84
N ARG A 231 -14.56 7.79 -11.58
CA ARG A 231 -13.61 8.84 -11.17
C ARG A 231 -13.09 8.52 -9.77
N LEU A 232 -11.78 8.34 -9.64
CA LEU A 232 -11.14 7.98 -8.37
C LEU A 232 -10.66 9.22 -7.61
N LYS A 233 -10.73 9.13 -6.28
CA LYS A 233 -10.17 10.10 -5.32
C LYS A 233 -9.69 9.38 -4.06
N TYR A 234 -8.39 9.19 -3.94
CA TYR A 234 -7.77 8.65 -2.73
C TYR A 234 -7.18 9.78 -1.90
N TYR A 235 -7.56 9.78 -0.63
CA TYR A 235 -7.20 10.79 0.35
C TYR A 235 -6.23 10.18 1.35
N PHE A 236 -5.11 10.85 1.54
CA PHE A 236 -4.04 10.38 2.40
C PHE A 236 -3.81 11.40 3.50
N THR A 237 -3.74 10.94 4.75
CA THR A 237 -3.08 11.71 5.79
C THR A 237 -1.59 11.83 5.49
N LYS A 238 -0.89 12.72 6.19
CA LYS A 238 0.55 12.91 5.99
C LYS A 238 1.32 11.62 6.22
N ALA A 239 0.99 10.85 7.26
CA ALA A 239 1.61 9.57 7.59
C ALA A 239 1.29 8.47 6.56
N GLN A 240 0.06 8.41 6.05
CA GLN A 240 -0.31 7.43 5.03
C GLN A 240 0.43 7.70 3.71
N ALA A 241 0.49 8.96 3.28
CA ALA A 241 1.24 9.35 2.09
C ALA A 241 2.75 9.14 2.27
N LYS A 242 3.31 9.45 3.45
CA LYS A 242 4.71 9.17 3.81
C LYS A 242 5.03 7.69 3.64
N ALA A 243 4.21 6.80 4.19
CA ALA A 243 4.44 5.37 4.11
C ALA A 243 4.39 4.86 2.67
N LEU A 244 3.47 5.38 1.85
CA LEU A 244 3.43 5.04 0.43
C LEU A 244 4.67 5.58 -0.30
N VAL A 245 5.09 6.82 -0.05
CA VAL A 245 6.32 7.40 -0.62
C VAL A 245 7.55 6.58 -0.28
N ASP A 246 7.68 6.18 0.99
CA ASP A 246 8.78 5.33 1.42
C ASP A 246 8.74 3.99 0.68
N PHE A 247 7.57 3.36 0.55
CA PHE A 247 7.43 2.13 -0.23
C PHE A 247 7.78 2.30 -1.72
N LEU A 248 7.39 3.42 -2.34
CA LEU A 248 7.62 3.69 -3.76
C LEU A 248 9.08 4.04 -4.11
N ALA A 249 9.95 4.18 -3.11
CA ALA A 249 11.38 4.38 -3.34
C ALA A 249 12.01 3.14 -3.99
N GLU A 250 12.90 3.36 -4.97
CA GLU A 250 13.41 2.26 -5.81
C GLU A 250 14.20 1.22 -5.04
N ASP A 251 14.99 1.65 -4.06
CA ASP A 251 15.76 0.73 -3.21
C ASP A 251 14.83 -0.18 -2.41
N ASN A 252 13.66 0.33 -1.99
CA ASN A 252 12.67 -0.45 -1.25
C ASN A 252 11.92 -1.41 -2.18
N ILE A 253 11.50 -0.97 -3.37
CA ILE A 253 10.89 -1.85 -4.37
C ILE A 253 11.82 -3.03 -4.69
N LYS A 254 13.10 -2.74 -4.95
CA LYS A 254 14.11 -3.76 -5.21
C LYS A 254 14.24 -4.73 -4.04
N GLN A 255 14.26 -4.23 -2.80
CA GLN A 255 14.33 -5.07 -1.61
C GLN A 255 13.14 -6.03 -1.51
N TYR A 256 11.90 -5.57 -1.79
CA TYR A 256 10.73 -6.45 -1.78
C TYR A 256 10.81 -7.53 -2.87
N ILE A 257 11.30 -7.19 -4.06
CA ILE A 257 11.50 -8.15 -5.16
C ILE A 257 12.56 -9.19 -4.79
N ASP A 258 13.72 -8.76 -4.28
CA ASP A 258 14.81 -9.65 -3.89
C ASP A 258 14.39 -10.59 -2.75
N GLN A 259 13.58 -10.11 -1.81
CA GLN A 259 13.00 -10.93 -0.74
C GLN A 259 12.05 -11.99 -1.29
N GLU A 260 11.13 -11.62 -2.18
CA GLU A 260 10.18 -12.56 -2.80
C GLU A 260 10.91 -13.66 -3.57
N ASN A 261 11.89 -13.30 -4.40
CA ASN A 261 12.71 -14.25 -5.14
C ASN A 261 13.47 -15.20 -4.21
N SER A 262 13.97 -14.70 -3.07
CA SER A 262 14.63 -15.54 -2.06
C SER A 262 13.68 -16.56 -1.42
N TYR A 263 12.41 -16.21 -1.21
CA TYR A 263 11.42 -17.15 -0.69
C TYR A 263 11.10 -18.26 -1.69
N LEU A 264 10.93 -17.93 -2.97
CA LEU A 264 10.64 -18.91 -4.01
C LEU A 264 11.78 -19.93 -4.18
N LEU A 265 13.04 -19.48 -4.15
CA LEU A 265 14.21 -20.36 -4.22
C LEU A 265 14.29 -21.34 -3.04
N ASN A 266 13.92 -20.90 -1.83
CA ASN A 266 13.92 -21.77 -0.65
C ASN A 266 12.72 -22.76 -0.67
N ALA A 267 11.55 -22.32 -1.14
CA ALA A 267 10.37 -23.18 -1.25
C ALA A 267 10.60 -24.34 -2.26
N GLU A 268 11.25 -24.08 -3.40
CA GLU A 268 11.60 -25.12 -4.36
C GLU A 268 12.65 -26.12 -3.81
N SER A 269 13.53 -25.66 -2.90
CA SER A 269 14.56 -26.52 -2.31
C SER A 269 14.01 -27.48 -1.24
N ASP A 270 12.94 -27.10 -0.54
CA ASP A 270 12.33 -27.92 0.50
C ASP A 270 11.54 -29.12 -0.07
N ASP A 271 11.02 -28.99 -1.29
CA ASP A 271 10.33 -30.09 -1.99
C ASP A 271 11.29 -31.20 -2.45
N TYR A 272 12.56 -30.87 -2.72
CA TYR A 272 13.55 -31.82 -3.24
C TYR A 272 14.17 -32.74 -2.17
N TYR A 273 14.12 -32.36 -0.89
CA TYR A 273 14.69 -33.15 0.21
C TYR A 273 13.68 -34.08 0.90
N SER A 274 12.38 -34.02 0.57
CA SER A 274 11.36 -34.86 1.21
C SER A 274 11.22 -36.27 0.61
N GLU A 275 11.72 -36.52 -0.61
CA GLU A 275 11.55 -37.81 -1.31
C GLU A 275 12.70 -38.83 -1.11
N SER A 276 13.75 -38.50 -0.35
CA SER A 276 14.95 -39.37 -0.25
C SER A 276 15.08 -40.20 1.04
N SER A 277 14.01 -40.39 1.82
CA SER A 277 14.09 -41.13 3.09
C SER A 277 13.00 -42.19 3.29
N THR A 278 12.83 -43.08 2.33
CA THR A 278 12.21 -44.41 2.57
C THR A 278 12.75 -45.45 1.60
N GLN A 279 13.98 -45.91 1.84
CA GLN A 279 14.41 -47.25 1.47
C GLN A 279 15.22 -47.84 2.63
N GLU A 280 14.56 -48.64 3.46
CA GLU A 280 15.09 -49.82 4.15
C GLU A 280 13.93 -50.79 4.40
#